data_AF-A0A1Q4YBS4-F1
#
_entry.id   AF-A0A1Q4YBS4-F1
#
_cell.length_a   1.000
_cell.length_b   1.000
_cell.length_c   1.000
_cell.angle_alpha   90.00
_cell.angle_beta   90.00
_cell.angle_gamma   90.00
#
_symmetry.space_group_name_H-M   'P 1'
#
loop_
_entity.id
_entity.type
_entity.pdbx_description
1 polymer ?
#
loop_
_entity_poly.entity_id
_entity_poly.type
_entity_poly.pdbx_seq_one_letter_code
_entity_poly.pdbx_strand_id
1 'polypeptide(L)'
;MADPLTLAVVGAVALTEGVQFLYAQAGEALEARRESRKSEVELDPPDVFEKAPCRARVDLAAVGRLERDLRELRSAFAEVHAGVDEIDAGDLDTLERVEALRRALETVYHAPFTFRGEPARAAAVATAHGEVDVDEVLGHVAGLRARKVLGGSVTGSLRAGRVAGGARAVGVEVDRIG
;
A
#
# COMPACT_ATOMS: atom_id res chain seq x y z
N MET A 1 9.52 -2.16 8.75
CA MET A 1 9.55 -0.70 8.53
C MET A 1 10.85 -0.44 7.81
N ALA A 2 10.84 -0.08 6.53
CA ALA A 2 12.09 0.30 5.87
C ALA A 2 12.45 1.70 6.35
N ASP A 3 13.71 1.85 6.72
CA ASP A 3 14.33 3.06 7.20
C ASP A 3 15.01 3.74 5.99
N PRO A 4 15.02 5.09 5.86
CA PRO A 4 15.94 5.77 4.93
C PRO A 4 17.36 5.16 4.93
N LEU A 5 17.83 4.68 6.09
CA LEU A 5 19.10 3.97 6.23
C LEU A 5 19.20 2.66 5.43
N THR A 6 18.10 1.96 5.16
CA THR A 6 18.10 0.77 4.26
C THR A 6 18.26 1.15 2.79
N LEU A 7 17.78 2.32 2.38
CA LEU A 7 17.98 2.82 1.01
C LEU A 7 19.42 3.29 0.77
N ALA A 8 20.11 3.76 1.81
CA ALA A 8 21.55 4.13 1.73
C ALA A 8 22.46 2.93 1.38
N VAL A 9 21.98 1.69 1.58
CA VAL A 9 22.69 0.45 1.18
C VAL A 9 22.52 0.16 -0.32
N VAL A 10 21.48 0.74 -0.95
CA VAL A 10 21.25 0.65 -2.39
C VAL A 10 22.21 1.62 -3.10
N GLY A 11 22.95 1.13 -4.10
CA GLY A 11 23.87 2.00 -4.85
C GLY A 11 23.13 3.12 -5.61
N ALA A 12 23.76 4.29 -5.74
CA ALA A 12 23.16 5.49 -6.36
C ALA A 12 22.56 5.24 -7.76
N VAL A 13 23.20 4.39 -8.57
CA VAL A 13 22.69 4.00 -9.89
C VAL A 13 21.37 3.23 -9.77
N ALA A 14 21.33 2.25 -8.87
CA ALA A 14 20.12 1.44 -8.66
C ALA A 14 18.98 2.27 -8.05
N LEU A 15 19.33 3.22 -7.19
CA LEU A 15 18.38 4.16 -6.60
C LEU A 15 17.80 5.11 -7.66
N THR A 16 18.64 5.63 -8.56
CA THR A 16 18.21 6.49 -9.67
C THR A 16 17.25 5.75 -10.61
N GLU A 17 17.59 4.53 -11.03
CA GLU A 17 16.74 3.69 -11.87
C GLU A 17 15.41 3.36 -11.17
N GLY A 18 15.45 3.03 -9.88
CA GLY A 18 14.24 2.76 -9.11
C GLY A 18 13.35 3.98 -8.95
N VAL A 19 13.92 5.17 -8.74
CA VAL A 19 13.15 6.42 -8.64
C VAL A 19 12.56 6.84 -9.97
N GLN A 20 13.26 6.63 -11.09
CA GLN A 20 12.68 6.84 -12.41
C GLN A 20 11.44 5.98 -12.63
N PHE A 21 11.50 4.70 -12.22
CA PHE A 21 10.35 3.82 -12.25
C PHE A 21 9.20 4.31 -11.34
N LEU A 22 9.49 4.64 -10.07
CA LEU A 22 8.49 5.15 -9.12
C LEU A 22 7.83 6.46 -9.62
N TYR A 23 8.63 7.37 -10.20
CA TYR A 23 8.14 8.61 -10.81
C TYR A 23 7.15 8.34 -11.94
N ALA A 24 7.46 7.38 -12.82
CA ALA A 24 6.58 6.97 -13.92
C ALA A 24 5.27 6.38 -13.38
N GLN A 25 5.34 5.47 -12.41
CA GLN A 25 4.15 4.86 -11.80
C GLN A 25 3.26 5.87 -11.08
N ALA A 26 3.83 6.89 -10.44
CA ALA A 26 3.04 7.98 -9.88
C ALA A 26 2.27 8.78 -10.95
N GLY A 27 2.86 8.95 -12.14
CA GLY A 27 2.18 9.54 -13.29
C GLY A 27 0.99 8.69 -13.75
N GLU A 28 1.21 7.40 -13.96
CA GLU A 28 0.19 6.43 -14.37
C GLU A 28 -0.98 6.38 -13.38
N ALA A 29 -0.70 6.37 -12.07
CA ALA A 29 -1.73 6.38 -11.04
C ALA A 29 -2.61 7.64 -11.10
N LEU A 30 -2.00 8.82 -11.27
CA LEU A 30 -2.70 10.09 -11.39
C LEU A 30 -3.53 10.17 -12.69
N GLU A 31 -3.01 9.64 -13.79
CA GLU A 31 -3.72 9.56 -15.08
C GLU A 31 -4.92 8.62 -15.01
N ALA A 32 -4.72 7.40 -14.47
CA ALA A 32 -5.77 6.42 -14.22
C ALA A 32 -6.97 7.01 -13.45
N ARG A 33 -6.69 7.86 -12.46
CA ARG A 33 -7.72 8.59 -11.69
C ARG A 33 -8.45 9.61 -12.55
N ARG A 34 -7.73 10.41 -13.33
CA ARG A 34 -8.31 11.44 -14.21
C ARG A 34 -9.28 10.83 -15.22
N GLU A 35 -8.95 9.67 -15.75
CA GLU A 35 -9.74 9.01 -16.79
C GLU A 35 -10.84 8.10 -16.25
N SER A 36 -10.90 7.89 -14.93
CA SER A 36 -11.87 7.00 -14.27
C SER A 36 -11.92 5.59 -14.89
N ARG A 37 -10.82 5.10 -15.46
CA ARG A 37 -10.75 3.78 -16.11
C ARG A 37 -10.71 2.65 -15.07
N LYS A 38 -11.09 1.44 -15.49
CA LYS A 38 -10.77 0.20 -14.75
C LYS A 38 -9.27 -0.05 -14.92
N SER A 39 -8.50 0.37 -13.92
CA SER A 39 -7.04 0.47 -14.05
C SER A 39 -6.33 -0.79 -13.56
N GLU A 40 -6.38 -1.84 -14.37
CA GLU A 40 -5.34 -2.87 -14.33
C GLU A 40 -4.15 -2.32 -15.11
N VAL A 41 -2.99 -2.27 -14.46
CA VAL A 41 -1.75 -1.71 -15.01
C VAL A 41 -0.70 -2.81 -14.98
N GLU A 42 0.01 -2.94 -16.08
CA GLU A 42 1.17 -3.82 -16.15
C GLU A 42 2.37 -3.09 -15.53
N LEU A 43 2.95 -3.71 -14.51
CA LEU A 43 4.16 -3.21 -13.86
C LEU A 43 5.33 -3.95 -14.48
N ASP A 44 6.23 -3.20 -15.11
CA ASP A 44 7.52 -3.70 -15.56
C ASP A 44 8.63 -3.05 -14.72
N PRO A 45 8.84 -3.55 -13.47
CA PRO A 45 9.85 -2.99 -12.60
C PRO A 45 11.26 -3.29 -13.14
N PRO A 46 12.19 -2.32 -13.07
CA PRO A 46 13.58 -2.57 -13.42
C PRO A 46 14.22 -3.64 -12.54
N ASP A 47 15.35 -4.18 -12.99
CA ASP A 47 16.12 -5.24 -12.31
C ASP A 47 16.63 -4.82 -10.93
N VAL A 48 16.52 -3.55 -10.55
CA VAL A 48 16.86 -3.05 -9.22
C VAL A 48 15.85 -3.45 -8.15
N PHE A 49 14.64 -3.86 -8.52
CA PHE A 49 13.63 -4.38 -7.59
C PHE A 49 13.67 -5.92 -7.50
N GLU A 50 13.27 -6.43 -6.35
CA GLU A 50 12.75 -7.80 -6.22
C GLU A 50 11.56 -7.95 -7.18
N LYS A 51 11.36 -9.14 -7.77
CA LYS A 51 10.32 -9.35 -8.79
C LYS A 51 8.94 -8.96 -8.25
N ALA A 52 8.44 -7.79 -8.66
CA ALA A 52 7.10 -7.34 -8.35
C ALA A 52 6.07 -8.14 -9.18
N PRO A 53 4.81 -8.21 -8.75
CA PRO A 53 3.75 -8.78 -9.57
C PRO A 53 3.62 -7.98 -10.88
N CYS A 54 3.71 -8.67 -12.03
CA CYS A 54 3.66 -8.05 -13.37
C CYS A 54 2.33 -7.34 -13.65
N ARG A 55 1.27 -7.59 -12.87
CA ARG A 55 -0.03 -6.92 -13.00
C ARG A 55 -0.51 -6.47 -11.65
N ALA A 56 -0.84 -5.19 -11.55
CA ALA A 56 -1.41 -4.59 -10.37
C ALA A 56 -2.70 -3.84 -10.71
N ARG A 57 -3.60 -3.75 -9.73
CA ARG A 57 -4.83 -2.97 -9.86
C ARG A 57 -4.67 -1.69 -9.06
N VAL A 58 -4.84 -0.55 -9.73
CA VAL A 58 -4.76 0.76 -9.09
C VAL A 58 -5.99 0.97 -8.21
N ASP A 59 -5.77 1.23 -6.92
CA ASP A 59 -6.80 1.70 -6.00
C ASP A 59 -7.06 3.18 -6.21
N LEU A 60 -8.05 3.49 -7.06
CA LEU A 60 -8.44 4.86 -7.35
C LEU A 60 -8.89 5.64 -6.11
N ALA A 61 -9.39 4.97 -5.07
CA ALA A 61 -9.77 5.65 -3.82
C ALA A 61 -8.52 6.05 -3.02
N ALA A 62 -7.49 5.19 -2.99
CA ALA A 62 -6.18 5.54 -2.44
C ALA A 62 -5.53 6.68 -3.21
N VAL A 63 -5.55 6.65 -4.55
CA VAL A 63 -5.05 7.77 -5.38
C VAL A 63 -5.77 9.07 -5.03
N GLY A 64 -7.11 9.06 -4.88
CA GLY A 64 -7.86 10.25 -4.51
C GLY A 64 -7.51 10.80 -3.13
N ARG A 65 -7.17 9.95 -2.16
CA ARG A 65 -6.71 10.39 -0.82
C ARG A 65 -5.28 10.96 -0.86
N LEU A 66 -4.41 10.38 -1.69
CA LEU A 66 -2.99 10.70 -1.78
C LEU A 66 -2.65 11.65 -2.92
N GLU A 67 -3.64 12.19 -3.64
CA GLU A 67 -3.43 12.91 -4.90
C GLU A 67 -2.47 14.10 -4.77
N ARG A 68 -2.62 14.88 -3.70
CA ARG A 68 -1.74 16.02 -3.43
C ARG A 68 -0.31 15.56 -3.14
N ASP A 69 -0.17 14.59 -2.25
CA ASP A 69 1.12 14.09 -1.79
C ASP A 69 1.87 13.39 -2.94
N LEU A 70 1.17 12.61 -3.77
CA LEU A 70 1.73 12.00 -4.98
C LEU A 70 2.23 13.04 -5.98
N ARG A 71 1.50 14.14 -6.19
CA ARG A 71 1.97 15.23 -7.06
C ARG A 71 3.21 15.91 -6.51
N GLU A 72 3.21 16.23 -5.22
CA GLU A 72 4.32 16.88 -4.55
C GLU A 72 5.58 16.02 -4.57
N LEU A 73 5.45 14.75 -4.17
CA LEU A 73 6.54 13.77 -4.18
C LEU A 73 7.05 13.52 -5.60
N ARG A 74 6.16 13.38 -6.59
CA ARG A 74 6.55 13.22 -8.00
C ARG A 74 7.31 14.44 -8.52
N SER A 75 6.83 15.65 -8.24
CA SER A 75 7.48 16.89 -8.67
C SER A 75 8.89 17.05 -8.09
N ALA A 76 9.14 16.54 -6.88
CA ALA A 76 10.47 16.56 -6.27
C ALA A 76 11.53 15.77 -7.07
N PHE A 77 11.11 14.83 -7.93
CA PHE A 77 12.01 13.99 -8.72
C PHE A 77 11.95 14.29 -10.24
N ALA A 78 11.39 15.44 -10.63
CA ALA A 78 11.26 15.82 -12.04
C ALA A 78 12.62 15.98 -12.74
N GLU A 79 13.59 16.61 -12.07
CA GLU A 79 14.95 16.83 -12.62
C GLU A 79 15.74 15.53 -12.73
N VAL A 80 15.58 14.62 -11.75
CA VAL A 80 16.15 13.26 -11.80
C VAL A 80 15.58 12.47 -12.97
N HIS A 81 14.26 12.57 -13.19
CA HIS A 81 13.62 11.93 -14.34
C HIS A 81 14.05 12.54 -15.69
N ALA A 82 14.32 13.85 -15.72
CA ALA A 82 14.85 14.53 -16.90
C ALA A 82 16.33 14.21 -17.17
N GLY A 83 17.01 13.49 -16.27
CA GLY A 83 18.42 13.17 -16.37
C GLY A 83 19.34 14.37 -16.11
N VAL A 84 18.82 15.40 -15.43
CA VAL A 84 19.57 16.61 -15.05
C VAL A 84 20.33 16.36 -13.75
N ASP A 85 19.63 15.79 -12.77
CA ASP A 85 20.18 15.47 -11.44
C ASP A 85 20.34 13.95 -11.26
N GLU A 86 21.36 13.55 -10.50
CA GLU A 86 21.52 12.17 -10.02
C GLU A 86 21.07 12.09 -8.55
N ILE A 87 20.67 10.90 -8.11
CA ILE A 87 20.31 10.71 -6.71
C ILE A 87 21.58 10.47 -5.87
N ASP A 88 21.77 11.35 -4.88
CA ASP A 88 22.78 11.14 -3.83
C ASP A 88 22.25 10.17 -2.76
N ALA A 89 22.84 8.99 -2.70
CA ALA A 89 22.53 7.98 -1.69
C ALA A 89 23.03 8.35 -0.27
N GLY A 90 23.80 9.45 -0.13
CA GLY A 90 24.20 10.02 1.16
C GLY A 90 23.26 11.10 1.68
N ASP A 91 22.34 11.60 0.85
CA ASP A 91 21.39 12.66 1.25
C ASP A 91 20.13 12.05 1.88
N LEU A 92 20.06 12.13 3.21
CA LEU A 92 18.95 11.58 3.99
C LEU A 92 17.59 12.21 3.61
N ASP A 93 17.55 13.50 3.29
CA ASP A 93 16.30 14.17 2.92
C ASP A 93 15.76 13.63 1.59
N THR A 94 16.67 13.36 0.64
CA THR A 94 16.32 12.71 -0.62
C THR A 94 15.84 11.28 -0.40
N LEU A 95 16.54 10.49 0.43
CA LEU A 95 16.12 9.12 0.75
C LEU A 95 14.76 9.06 1.45
N GLU A 96 14.44 10.00 2.33
CA GLU A 96 13.14 10.13 2.96
C GLU A 96 12.02 10.39 1.94
N ARG A 97 12.27 11.27 0.96
CA ARG A 97 11.32 11.54 -0.13
C ARG A 97 11.12 10.33 -1.03
N VAL A 98 12.19 9.58 -1.33
CA VAL A 98 12.11 8.33 -2.11
C VAL A 98 11.26 7.31 -1.36
N GLU A 99 11.50 7.15 -0.06
CA GLU A 99 10.71 6.23 0.78
C GLU A 99 9.23 6.66 0.86
N ALA A 100 8.96 7.95 0.98
CA ALA A 100 7.60 8.48 1.00
C ALA A 100 6.87 8.21 -0.32
N LEU A 101 7.52 8.46 -1.47
CA LEU A 101 6.96 8.18 -2.79
C LEU A 101 6.68 6.68 -2.95
N ARG A 102 7.65 5.84 -2.58
CA ARG A 102 7.52 4.39 -2.61
C ARG A 102 6.32 3.91 -1.80
N ARG A 103 6.18 4.33 -0.53
CA ARG A 103 5.05 3.96 0.34
C ARG A 103 3.70 4.41 -0.21
N ALA A 104 3.64 5.60 -0.79
CA ALA A 104 2.43 6.10 -1.41
C ALA A 104 2.00 5.18 -2.57
N LEU A 105 2.96 4.76 -3.41
CA LEU A 105 2.69 3.83 -4.51
C LEU A 105 2.36 2.42 -4.02
N GLU A 106 3.04 1.89 -3.01
CA GLU A 106 2.68 0.59 -2.41
C GLU A 106 1.24 0.58 -1.90
N THR A 107 0.75 1.71 -1.38
CA THR A 107 -0.64 1.88 -0.94
C THR A 107 -1.61 1.93 -2.12
N VAL A 108 -1.20 2.52 -3.25
CA VAL A 108 -2.03 2.63 -4.45
C VAL A 108 -2.12 1.29 -5.20
N TYR A 109 -1.02 0.54 -5.28
CA TYR A 109 -0.91 -0.68 -6.07
C TYR A 109 -1.12 -1.96 -5.24
N HIS A 110 -1.19 -1.87 -3.90
CA HIS A 110 -1.27 -3.00 -2.97
C HIS A 110 -0.13 -4.02 -3.14
N ALA A 111 1.02 -3.56 -3.63
CA ALA A 111 2.20 -4.38 -3.92
C ALA A 111 3.44 -3.72 -3.30
N PRO A 112 4.34 -4.49 -2.68
CA PRO A 112 5.58 -3.94 -2.16
C PRO A 112 6.56 -3.65 -3.31
N PHE A 113 7.20 -2.50 -3.27
CA PHE A 113 8.32 -2.16 -4.15
C PHE A 113 9.60 -2.33 -3.34
N THR A 114 10.16 -3.54 -3.32
CA THR A 114 11.35 -3.86 -2.51
C THR A 114 12.60 -3.78 -3.39
N PHE A 115 13.57 -2.94 -3.04
CA PHE A 115 14.85 -2.90 -3.77
C PHE A 115 15.66 -4.17 -3.49
N ARG A 116 16.45 -4.63 -4.47
CA ARG A 116 17.37 -5.76 -4.25
C ARG A 116 18.38 -5.39 -3.17
N GLY A 117 18.54 -6.27 -2.19
CA GLY A 117 19.41 -6.03 -1.03
C GLY A 117 18.71 -5.39 0.17
N GLU A 118 17.46 -4.90 0.00
CA GLU A 118 16.62 -4.56 1.15
C GLU A 118 16.07 -5.84 1.81
N PRO A 119 15.81 -5.83 3.12
CA PRO A 119 15.03 -6.87 3.76
C PRO A 119 13.63 -6.94 3.15
N ALA A 120 13.11 -8.16 2.97
CA ALA A 120 11.79 -8.40 2.39
C ALA A 120 10.71 -7.54 3.07
N ARG A 121 10.01 -6.72 2.28
CA ARG A 121 8.87 -5.93 2.76
C ARG A 121 7.60 -6.76 2.66
N ALA A 122 6.84 -6.81 3.74
CA ALA A 122 5.50 -7.36 3.70
C ALA A 122 4.64 -6.51 2.75
N ALA A 123 3.95 -7.15 1.81
CA ALA A 123 2.89 -6.48 1.08
C ALA A 123 1.92 -5.88 2.10
N ALA A 124 1.36 -4.70 1.81
CA ALA A 124 0.26 -4.13 2.58
C ALA A 124 -0.98 -5.01 2.38
N VAL A 125 -1.00 -6.19 3.01
CA VAL A 125 -2.17 -7.05 3.01
C VAL A 125 -3.22 -6.31 3.81
N ALA A 126 -4.37 -6.01 3.21
CA ALA A 126 -5.44 -5.29 3.89
C ALA A 126 -5.76 -6.00 5.22
N THR A 127 -5.45 -5.35 6.34
CA THR A 127 -5.74 -5.87 7.67
C THR A 127 -6.96 -5.16 8.22
N ALA A 128 -7.98 -5.95 8.57
CA ALA A 128 -9.20 -5.42 9.19
C ALA A 128 -9.32 -6.02 10.59
N HIS A 129 -9.31 -5.15 11.60
CA HIS A 129 -9.44 -5.54 12.99
C HIS A 129 -10.71 -4.92 13.60
N GLY A 130 -11.50 -5.74 14.29
CA GLY A 130 -12.67 -5.29 15.03
C GLY A 130 -12.69 -5.93 16.41
N GLU A 131 -12.86 -5.11 17.45
CA GLU A 131 -13.02 -5.56 18.82
C GLU A 131 -14.33 -5.02 19.38
N VAL A 132 -15.12 -5.91 19.97
CA VAL A 132 -16.39 -5.56 20.60
C VAL A 132 -16.45 -6.20 21.98
N ASP A 133 -16.60 -5.38 23.02
CA ASP A 133 -16.88 -5.82 24.39
C ASP A 133 -18.27 -5.30 24.79
N VAL A 134 -19.19 -6.20 25.10
CA VAL A 134 -20.58 -5.89 25.38
C VAL A 134 -21.12 -6.73 26.54
N ASP A 135 -21.84 -6.08 27.46
CA ASP A 135 -22.37 -6.78 28.64
C ASP A 135 -23.56 -7.70 28.29
N GLU A 136 -24.46 -7.26 27.41
CA GLU A 136 -25.66 -8.02 27.03
C GLU A 136 -25.99 -7.88 25.53
N VAL A 137 -26.28 -9.01 24.89
CA VAL A 137 -26.67 -9.10 23.48
C VAL A 137 -28.11 -9.59 23.39
N LEU A 138 -29.01 -8.73 22.95
CA LEU A 138 -30.44 -9.03 22.77
C LEU A 138 -30.82 -9.41 21.33
N GLY A 139 -29.93 -9.12 20.38
CA GLY A 139 -30.16 -9.29 18.95
C GLY A 139 -28.93 -9.85 18.25
N HIS A 140 -28.38 -9.11 17.28
CA HIS A 140 -27.20 -9.54 16.54
C HIS A 140 -26.03 -8.57 16.77
N VAL A 141 -24.86 -9.12 17.08
CA VAL A 141 -23.61 -8.36 17.16
C VAL A 141 -22.51 -9.11 16.41
N ALA A 142 -21.73 -8.36 15.63
CA ALA A 142 -20.56 -8.85 14.94
C ALA A 142 -19.36 -7.97 15.30
N GLY A 143 -18.26 -8.59 15.75
CA GLY A 143 -16.99 -7.90 15.98
C GLY A 143 -16.46 -7.27 14.69
N LEU A 144 -16.64 -7.97 13.57
CA LEU A 144 -16.35 -7.48 12.24
C LEU A 144 -17.25 -8.17 11.21
N ARG A 145 -17.91 -7.38 10.34
CA ARG A 145 -18.72 -7.91 9.23
C ARG A 145 -18.15 -7.50 7.89
N ALA A 146 -17.83 -8.48 7.04
CA ALA A 146 -17.31 -8.27 5.69
C ALA A 146 -18.18 -8.98 4.65
N ARG A 147 -18.62 -8.25 3.61
CA ARG A 147 -19.40 -8.86 2.52
C ARG A 147 -18.55 -9.69 1.56
N LYS A 148 -17.29 -9.33 1.38
CA LYS A 148 -16.35 -10.05 0.51
C LYS A 148 -14.93 -9.80 0.98
N VAL A 149 -14.16 -10.88 1.14
CA VAL A 149 -12.72 -10.83 1.37
C VAL A 149 -12.05 -11.41 0.13
N LEU A 150 -11.13 -10.64 -0.45
CA LEU A 150 -10.39 -10.98 -1.68
C LEU A 150 -8.91 -11.33 -1.40
N GLY A 151 -8.49 -11.19 -0.15
CA GLY A 151 -7.10 -11.19 0.31
C GLY A 151 -6.97 -10.28 1.53
N GLY A 152 -5.93 -10.43 2.34
CA GLY A 152 -5.81 -9.73 3.62
C GLY A 152 -5.80 -10.65 4.84
N SER A 153 -5.68 -10.04 6.01
CA SER A 153 -6.01 -10.71 7.28
C SER A 153 -7.20 -10.01 7.92
N VAL A 154 -8.17 -10.80 8.39
CA VAL A 154 -9.33 -10.28 9.11
C VAL A 154 -9.33 -10.89 10.50
N THR A 155 -9.41 -10.05 11.53
CA THR A 155 -9.41 -10.48 12.92
C THR A 155 -10.51 -9.76 13.66
N GLY A 156 -11.52 -10.51 14.09
CA GLY A 156 -12.63 -9.99 14.91
C GLY A 156 -12.61 -10.66 16.28
N SER A 157 -12.42 -9.87 17.33
CA SER A 157 -12.57 -10.29 18.72
C SER A 157 -13.92 -9.81 19.25
N LEU A 158 -14.63 -10.70 19.94
CA LEU A 158 -15.88 -10.36 20.60
C LEU A 158 -15.89 -10.97 22.00
N ARG A 159 -16.15 -10.11 22.99
CA ARG A 159 -16.46 -10.49 24.36
C ARG A 159 -17.91 -10.11 24.64
N ALA A 160 -18.71 -11.08 25.07
CA ALA A 160 -20.09 -10.86 25.47
C ALA A 160 -20.31 -11.42 26.88
N GLY A 161 -20.86 -10.60 27.78
CA GLY A 161 -21.21 -11.04 29.14
C GLY A 161 -22.40 -11.98 29.16
N ARG A 162 -23.49 -11.62 28.46
CA ARG A 162 -24.72 -12.42 28.34
C ARG A 162 -25.29 -12.32 26.93
N VAL A 163 -25.73 -13.46 26.37
CA VAL A 163 -26.40 -13.51 25.07
C VAL A 163 -27.80 -14.07 25.28
N ALA A 164 -28.82 -13.29 24.95
CA ALA A 164 -30.21 -13.66 25.15
C ALA A 164 -30.64 -14.82 24.23
N GLY A 165 -31.70 -15.54 24.61
CA GLY A 165 -32.25 -16.63 23.79
C GLY A 165 -32.70 -16.11 22.42
N GLY A 166 -32.08 -16.61 21.35
CA GLY A 166 -32.33 -16.15 19.97
C GLY A 166 -31.39 -15.04 19.48
N ALA A 167 -30.56 -14.49 20.36
CA ALA A 167 -29.52 -13.53 20.00
C ALA A 167 -28.27 -14.24 19.43
N ARG A 168 -27.46 -13.51 18.67
CA ARG A 168 -26.27 -14.02 17.99
C ARG A 168 -25.11 -13.07 18.20
N ALA A 169 -23.99 -13.61 18.66
CA ALA A 169 -22.74 -12.88 18.83
C ALA A 169 -21.64 -13.58 18.03
N VAL A 170 -21.00 -12.85 17.12
CA VAL A 170 -20.05 -13.42 16.15
C VAL A 170 -18.79 -12.57 16.14
N GLY A 171 -17.61 -13.18 16.25
CA GLY A 171 -16.34 -12.45 16.15
C GLY A 171 -16.14 -11.88 14.74
N VAL A 172 -16.20 -12.75 13.72
CA VAL A 172 -16.09 -12.37 12.31
C VAL A 172 -17.24 -12.98 11.51
N GLU A 173 -17.99 -12.14 10.80
CA GLU A 173 -19.03 -12.56 9.86
C GLU A 173 -18.60 -12.22 8.43
N VAL A 174 -18.34 -13.24 7.59
CA VAL A 174 -17.95 -13.06 6.19
C VAL A 174 -18.89 -13.78 5.24
N ASP A 175 -19.49 -13.06 4.29
CA ASP A 175 -20.44 -13.67 3.34
C ASP A 175 -19.73 -14.47 2.23
N ARG A 176 -18.54 -14.04 1.79
CA ARG A 176 -17.74 -14.72 0.75
C ARG A 176 -16.25 -14.48 0.93
N ILE A 177 -15.48 -15.58 0.88
CA ILE A 177 -14.01 -15.57 0.83
C ILE A 177 -13.63 -16.08 -0.56
N GLY A 178 -12.69 -15.41 -1.22
CA GLY A 178 -12.19 -15.78 -2.55
C GLY A 178 -10.82 -15.22 -2.83
#